data_AF-A0A3B0YX19-F1
#
_entry.id   AF-A0A3B0YX19-F1
#
_cell.length_a   1.000
_cell.length_b   1.000
_cell.length_c   1.000
_cell.angle_alpha   90.00
_cell.angle_beta   90.00
_cell.angle_gamma   90.00
#
_symmetry.space_group_name_H-M   'P 1'
#
loop_
_entity.id
_entity.type
_entity.pdbx_description
1 polymer ?
#
loop_
_entity_poly.entity_id
_entity_poly.type
_entity_poly.pdbx_seq_one_letter_code
_entity_poly.pdbx_strand_id
1 'polypeptide(L)'
;MIKTIRHLLIASALALFSINVTASVKGKYELQRDKSFYFVFDGKSKYTFYKRRSNKAGTYKVENNTIIITMENGTPKKHPYNAKNNTFFITERGTKLIFKKSSSANISYVDEKQKKISTLIKRLKSGNINAAMALQNFKSVRVVDALIEALKEGKGSVRVASAMSLSIIQDPKAIDSLVYVLQNDKDQSLRVIAALALGRIKHPKSVEALIPALKIKNIYIRTTVVKAIGEQDNSKTVKPLRVALKNEEKLMKNATDDSKKGEHKALIAKINKILSKIGAK
;
A
#
# COMPACT_ATOMS: atom_id res chain seq x y z
N MET A 1 -49.94 -8.46 0.29
CA MET A 1 -49.03 -9.47 0.88
C MET A 1 -47.81 -9.81 0.00
N ILE A 2 -47.90 -9.74 -1.34
CA ILE A 2 -46.81 -10.13 -2.27
C ILE A 2 -45.70 -9.05 -2.44
N LYS A 3 -45.96 -7.77 -2.16
CA LYS A 3 -44.93 -6.70 -2.24
C LYS A 3 -43.94 -6.69 -1.07
N THR A 4 -44.36 -7.12 0.12
CA THR A 4 -43.53 -7.15 1.33
C THR A 4 -42.51 -8.29 1.32
N ILE A 5 -42.83 -9.40 0.65
CA ILE A 5 -41.97 -10.59 0.55
C ILE A 5 -40.77 -10.35 -0.40
N ARG A 6 -40.93 -9.49 -1.43
CA ARG A 6 -39.82 -9.13 -2.34
C ARG A 6 -38.72 -8.28 -1.69
N HIS A 7 -39.05 -7.45 -0.70
CA HIS A 7 -38.06 -6.60 -0.01
C HIS A 7 -37.27 -7.39 1.05
N LEU A 8 -37.91 -8.38 1.66
CA LEU A 8 -37.24 -9.26 2.63
C LEU A 8 -36.23 -10.20 1.96
N LEU A 9 -36.50 -10.64 0.71
CA LEU A 9 -35.58 -11.49 -0.06
C LEU A 9 -34.29 -10.77 -0.50
N ILE A 10 -34.34 -9.45 -0.75
CA ILE A 10 -33.13 -8.68 -1.12
C ILE A 10 -32.26 -8.44 0.13
N ALA A 11 -32.88 -8.21 1.30
CA ALA A 11 -32.15 -8.02 2.55
C ALA A 11 -31.62 -9.34 3.15
N SER A 12 -32.34 -10.46 3.00
CA SER A 12 -31.90 -11.78 3.50
C SER A 12 -30.85 -12.43 2.60
N ALA A 13 -30.88 -12.20 1.28
CA ALA A 13 -29.83 -12.65 0.36
C ALA A 13 -28.46 -11.99 0.63
N LEU A 14 -28.44 -10.82 1.28
CA LEU A 14 -27.22 -10.10 1.66
C LEU A 14 -26.59 -10.59 2.97
N ALA A 15 -27.28 -11.45 3.74
CA ALA A 15 -26.79 -11.95 5.02
C ALA A 15 -26.18 -13.37 4.96
N LEU A 16 -26.41 -14.14 3.89
CA LEU A 16 -26.07 -15.58 3.87
C LEU A 16 -25.14 -16.06 2.75
N PHE A 17 -24.63 -15.22 1.85
CA PHE A 17 -23.67 -15.67 0.83
C PHE A 17 -22.33 -14.94 0.92
N SER A 18 -21.42 -15.55 1.67
CA SER A 18 -20.02 -15.66 1.24
C SER A 18 -20.01 -16.27 -0.18
N ILE A 19 -19.17 -15.72 -1.08
CA ILE A 19 -18.86 -16.19 -2.46
C ILE A 19 -19.64 -15.49 -3.59
N ASN A 20 -18.86 -14.81 -4.45
CA ASN A 20 -19.09 -14.39 -5.84
C ASN A 20 -20.47 -13.86 -6.28
N VAL A 21 -20.58 -12.53 -6.41
CA VAL A 21 -21.43 -11.90 -7.44
C VAL A 21 -20.60 -10.87 -8.21
N THR A 22 -19.75 -11.37 -9.08
CA THR A 22 -19.48 -10.77 -10.39
C THR A 22 -20.48 -11.37 -11.37
N ALA A 23 -21.70 -10.82 -11.45
CA ALA A 23 -22.52 -10.78 -12.67
C ALA A 23 -23.92 -10.23 -12.36
N SER A 24 -24.35 -9.32 -13.22
CA SER A 24 -25.75 -8.93 -13.44
C SER A 24 -26.44 -8.02 -12.40
N VAL A 25 -25.81 -6.89 -12.09
CA VAL A 25 -26.56 -5.62 -11.96
C VAL A 25 -25.77 -4.56 -12.73
N LYS A 26 -26.19 -4.30 -13.98
CA LYS A 26 -25.63 -3.22 -14.82
C LYS A 26 -25.97 -1.86 -14.19
N GLY A 27 -25.12 -1.41 -13.28
CA GLY A 27 -25.19 -0.10 -12.64
C GLY A 27 -24.09 -0.01 -11.56
N LYS A 28 -23.17 0.94 -11.73
CA LYS A 28 -21.97 1.12 -10.90
C LYS A 28 -22.28 1.21 -9.39
N TYR A 29 -22.05 0.14 -8.63
CA TYR A 29 -22.02 0.22 -7.17
C TYR A 29 -20.80 -0.53 -6.63
N GLU A 30 -19.80 0.22 -6.16
CA GLU A 30 -18.67 -0.32 -5.42
C GLU A 30 -18.97 -0.20 -3.92
N LEU A 31 -19.52 -1.26 -3.33
CA LEU A 31 -19.70 -1.40 -1.88
C LEU A 31 -18.33 -1.53 -1.21
N GLN A 32 -17.72 -0.41 -0.82
CA GLN A 32 -16.54 -0.45 0.05
C GLN A 32 -16.97 -0.81 1.49
N ARG A 33 -16.54 -1.99 1.95
CA ARG A 33 -16.89 -2.71 3.20
C ARG A 33 -16.75 -1.94 4.54
N ASP A 34 -16.35 -0.67 4.55
CA ASP A 34 -15.91 0.04 5.77
C ASP A 34 -16.61 1.38 6.04
N LYS A 35 -17.74 1.68 5.37
CA LYS A 35 -18.37 3.01 5.48
C LYS A 35 -19.80 2.98 6.01
N SER A 36 -20.11 3.94 6.88
CA SER A 36 -21.38 4.08 7.61
C SER A 36 -22.58 4.49 6.75
N PHE A 37 -22.35 4.93 5.50
CA PHE A 37 -23.38 5.48 4.62
C PHE A 37 -23.17 5.09 3.15
N TYR A 38 -24.24 4.85 2.40
CA TYR A 38 -24.24 4.64 0.94
C TYR A 38 -25.53 5.18 0.28
N PHE A 39 -25.54 5.36 -1.05
CA PHE A 39 -26.67 5.92 -1.80
C PHE A 39 -27.14 4.93 -2.88
N VAL A 40 -28.46 4.77 -3.04
CA VAL A 40 -29.06 3.97 -4.12
C VAL A 40 -30.04 4.81 -4.92
N PHE A 41 -30.02 4.64 -6.24
CA PHE A 41 -30.94 5.30 -7.18
C PHE A 41 -32.14 4.38 -7.43
N ASP A 42 -33.36 4.88 -7.21
CA ASP A 42 -34.59 4.10 -7.34
C ASP A 42 -35.29 4.21 -8.72
N GLY A 43 -34.72 5.00 -9.65
CA GLY A 43 -35.27 5.19 -10.98
C GLY A 43 -36.50 6.09 -11.08
N LYS A 44 -36.98 6.71 -9.98
CA LYS A 44 -38.22 7.52 -9.95
C LYS A 44 -38.05 8.88 -9.28
N SER A 45 -36.87 9.50 -9.41
CA SER A 45 -36.57 10.85 -8.91
C SER A 45 -36.42 10.98 -7.39
N LYS A 46 -36.37 9.87 -6.64
CA LYS A 46 -36.09 9.86 -5.19
C LYS A 46 -34.79 9.11 -4.90
N TYR A 47 -33.71 9.85 -4.67
CA TYR A 47 -32.44 9.26 -4.27
C TYR A 47 -32.51 8.84 -2.80
N THR A 48 -32.14 7.59 -2.52
CA THR A 48 -32.22 7.04 -1.17
C THR A 48 -30.84 7.02 -0.48
N PHE A 49 -30.70 7.79 0.60
CA PHE A 49 -29.56 7.78 1.52
C PHE A 49 -29.72 6.65 2.52
N TYR A 50 -28.70 5.80 2.66
CA TYR A 50 -28.68 4.70 3.63
C TYR A 50 -27.64 4.95 4.70
N LYS A 51 -28.01 4.73 5.98
CA LYS A 51 -27.06 4.58 7.10
C LYS A 51 -26.92 3.09 7.42
N ARG A 52 -25.74 2.49 7.18
CA ARG A 52 -25.50 1.03 7.24
C ARG A 52 -25.95 0.40 8.56
N ARG A 53 -25.77 1.08 9.70
CA ARG A 53 -26.17 0.55 11.02
C ARG A 53 -27.67 0.57 11.28
N SER A 54 -28.43 1.43 10.58
CA SER A 54 -29.88 1.55 10.80
C SER A 54 -30.72 1.05 9.63
N ASN A 55 -30.09 0.76 8.48
CA ASN A 55 -30.75 0.39 7.22
C ASN A 55 -31.91 1.32 6.81
N LYS A 56 -31.88 2.57 7.29
CA LYS A 56 -32.93 3.56 7.03
C LYS A 56 -32.63 4.28 5.72
N ALA A 57 -33.64 4.31 4.86
CA ALA A 57 -33.68 5.11 3.65
C ALA A 57 -33.78 6.62 4.00
N GLY A 58 -33.61 7.51 3.03
CA GLY A 58 -33.78 8.96 3.23
C GLY A 58 -33.69 9.72 1.92
N THR A 59 -34.31 10.88 1.81
CA THR A 59 -34.27 11.74 0.61
C THR A 59 -33.34 12.93 0.82
N TYR A 60 -32.96 13.61 -0.26
CA TYR A 60 -32.31 14.92 -0.15
C TYR A 60 -32.83 15.90 -1.20
N LYS A 61 -32.71 17.21 -0.92
CA LYS A 61 -32.94 18.31 -1.86
C LYS A 61 -31.85 19.38 -1.73
N VAL A 62 -31.57 20.12 -2.79
CA VAL A 62 -30.59 21.22 -2.80
C VAL A 62 -31.32 22.53 -3.08
N GLU A 63 -31.17 23.50 -2.18
CA GLU A 63 -31.81 24.82 -2.24
C GLU A 63 -30.79 25.85 -1.75
N ASN A 64 -30.54 26.94 -2.49
CA ASN A 64 -29.73 28.09 -2.06
C ASN A 64 -28.40 27.71 -1.34
N ASN A 65 -27.49 27.03 -2.04
CA ASN A 65 -26.21 26.56 -1.48
C ASN A 65 -26.34 25.72 -0.19
N THR A 66 -27.49 25.08 0.02
CA THR A 66 -27.76 24.19 1.14
C THR A 66 -28.27 22.85 0.59
N ILE A 67 -27.77 21.75 1.12
CA ILE A 67 -28.35 20.43 0.90
C ILE A 67 -29.10 20.00 2.16
N ILE A 68 -30.34 19.56 1.97
CA ILE A 68 -31.25 19.17 3.03
C ILE A 68 -31.46 17.66 2.91
N ILE A 69 -31.08 16.91 3.93
CA ILE A 69 -31.16 15.44 3.97
C ILE A 69 -32.20 15.03 4.99
N THR A 70 -33.16 14.20 4.59
CA THR A 70 -34.26 13.73 5.43
C THR A 70 -34.24 12.22 5.50
N MET A 71 -33.92 11.65 6.66
CA MET A 71 -33.98 10.20 6.88
C MET A 71 -35.43 9.73 7.01
N GLU A 72 -35.69 8.47 6.73
CA GLU A 72 -36.96 7.80 7.01
C GLU A 72 -37.31 7.96 8.50
N ASN A 73 -38.46 8.61 8.74
CA ASN A 73 -38.96 9.00 10.06
C ASN A 73 -38.02 9.91 10.86
N GLY A 74 -37.18 10.70 10.18
CA GLY A 74 -36.25 11.66 10.79
C GLY A 74 -36.54 13.10 10.38
N THR A 75 -36.05 14.05 11.18
CA THR A 75 -36.14 15.48 10.85
C THR A 75 -35.16 15.85 9.73
N PRO A 76 -35.54 16.76 8.80
CA PRO A 76 -34.64 17.26 7.77
C PRO A 76 -33.43 17.97 8.38
N LYS A 77 -32.22 17.60 7.94
CA LYS A 77 -30.96 18.22 8.36
C LYS A 77 -30.35 19.01 7.23
N LYS A 78 -29.97 20.26 7.51
CA LYS A 78 -29.35 21.19 6.55
C LYS A 78 -27.83 21.11 6.63
N HIS A 79 -27.17 21.08 5.49
CA HIS A 79 -25.72 21.08 5.37
C HIS A 79 -25.28 22.09 4.29
N PRO A 80 -24.15 22.79 4.48
CA PRO A 80 -23.59 23.65 3.43
C PRO A 80 -23.30 22.86 2.15
N TYR A 81 -23.73 23.39 1.00
CA TYR A 81 -23.51 22.81 -0.32
C TYR A 81 -22.75 23.80 -1.21
N ASN A 82 -21.61 23.37 -1.72
CA ASN A 82 -20.80 24.11 -2.66
C ASN A 82 -21.22 23.76 -4.10
N ALA A 83 -21.96 24.67 -4.73
CA ALA A 83 -22.44 24.50 -6.10
C ALA A 83 -21.32 24.47 -7.16
N LYS A 84 -20.18 25.16 -6.93
CA LYS A 84 -19.08 25.22 -7.91
C LYS A 84 -18.45 23.85 -8.17
N ASN A 85 -18.33 23.01 -7.14
CA ASN A 85 -17.72 21.70 -7.24
C ASN A 85 -18.72 20.54 -6.96
N ASN A 86 -20.00 20.88 -6.76
CA ASN A 86 -21.08 19.98 -6.40
C ASN A 86 -20.77 19.14 -5.14
N THR A 87 -20.23 19.74 -4.08
CA THR A 87 -19.86 19.02 -2.85
C THR A 87 -20.58 19.52 -1.61
N PHE A 88 -20.72 18.65 -0.62
CA PHE A 88 -21.13 19.00 0.75
C PHE A 88 -20.41 18.10 1.75
N PHE A 89 -20.55 18.38 3.04
CA PHE A 89 -20.01 17.50 4.08
C PHE A 89 -21.00 17.27 5.22
N ILE A 90 -20.85 16.13 5.87
CA ILE A 90 -21.55 15.76 7.10
C ILE A 90 -20.49 15.45 8.15
N THR A 91 -20.66 15.93 9.38
CA THR A 91 -19.81 15.54 10.50
C THR A 91 -20.51 14.44 11.30
N GLU A 92 -19.90 13.27 11.41
CA GLU A 92 -20.39 12.16 12.23
C GLU A 92 -19.31 11.77 13.23
N ARG A 93 -19.61 11.82 14.54
CA ARG A 93 -18.66 11.48 15.61
C ARG A 93 -17.31 12.20 15.48
N GLY A 94 -17.34 13.49 15.17
CA GLY A 94 -16.14 14.32 14.96
C GLY A 94 -15.44 14.12 13.61
N THR A 95 -15.89 13.18 12.77
CA THR A 95 -15.29 12.93 11.45
C THR A 95 -16.04 13.67 10.36
N LYS A 96 -15.35 14.52 9.60
CA LYS A 96 -15.89 15.21 8.42
C LYS A 96 -15.92 14.27 7.21
N LEU A 97 -17.12 13.92 6.75
CA LEU A 97 -17.38 13.09 5.58
C LEU A 97 -17.79 13.97 4.41
N ILE A 98 -17.04 13.95 3.31
CA ILE A 98 -17.30 14.79 2.14
C ILE A 98 -18.04 13.96 1.09
N PHE A 99 -18.99 14.59 0.43
CA PHE A 99 -19.82 13.98 -0.59
C PHE A 99 -19.81 14.86 -1.83
N LYS A 100 -19.87 14.24 -3.01
CA LYS A 100 -19.96 14.92 -4.31
C LYS A 100 -21.20 14.44 -5.05
N LYS A 101 -22.01 15.39 -5.51
CA LYS A 101 -23.13 15.19 -6.42
C LYS A 101 -22.62 15.20 -7.87
N SER A 102 -23.05 14.22 -8.66
CA SER A 102 -22.81 14.14 -10.10
C SER A 102 -23.90 14.89 -10.91
N SER A 103 -23.67 15.05 -12.22
CA SER A 103 -24.64 15.63 -13.16
C SER A 103 -25.95 14.83 -13.19
N SER A 104 -25.87 13.49 -13.11
CA SER A 104 -27.01 12.57 -13.03
C SER A 104 -27.62 12.46 -11.62
N ALA A 105 -27.42 13.48 -10.78
CA ALA A 105 -27.86 13.58 -9.39
C ALA A 105 -27.46 12.42 -8.45
N ASN A 106 -26.50 11.57 -8.80
CA ASN A 106 -25.94 10.62 -7.83
C ASN A 106 -25.02 11.34 -6.84
N ILE A 107 -25.16 11.07 -5.54
CA ILE A 107 -24.20 11.49 -4.51
C ILE A 107 -23.23 10.34 -4.23
N SER A 108 -21.94 10.62 -4.28
CA SER A 108 -20.88 9.69 -3.91
C SER A 108 -20.05 10.27 -2.77
N TYR A 109 -19.67 9.42 -1.81
CA TYR A 109 -18.69 9.79 -0.79
C TYR A 109 -17.32 10.05 -1.45
N VAL A 110 -16.72 11.19 -1.14
CA VAL A 110 -15.36 11.55 -1.53
C VAL A 110 -14.43 11.21 -0.37
N ASP A 111 -13.78 10.07 -0.49
CA ASP A 111 -12.66 9.74 0.37
C ASP A 111 -11.44 10.56 -0.05
N GLU A 112 -11.18 11.70 0.60
CA GLU A 112 -10.08 12.59 0.24
C GLU A 112 -8.72 11.89 0.29
N LYS A 113 -8.55 10.93 1.21
CA LYS A 113 -7.35 10.11 1.29
C LYS A 113 -7.22 9.22 0.05
N GLN A 114 -8.28 8.53 -0.37
CA GLN A 114 -8.26 7.71 -1.60
C GLN A 114 -8.13 8.56 -2.86
N LYS A 115 -8.72 9.75 -2.90
CA LYS A 115 -8.56 10.70 -4.00
C LYS A 115 -7.11 11.15 -4.09
N LYS A 116 -6.48 11.51 -2.97
CA LYS A 116 -5.06 11.89 -2.91
C LYS A 116 -4.17 10.73 -3.36
N ILE A 117 -4.41 9.52 -2.86
CA ILE A 117 -3.70 8.30 -3.30
C ILE A 117 -3.85 8.11 -4.82
N SER A 118 -5.06 8.21 -5.36
CA SER A 118 -5.31 7.99 -6.78
C SER A 118 -4.61 9.04 -7.66
N THR A 119 -4.61 10.31 -7.24
CA THR A 119 -3.86 11.38 -7.91
C THR A 119 -2.36 11.13 -7.88
N LEU A 120 -1.82 10.73 -6.72
CA LEU A 120 -0.39 10.42 -6.58
C LEU A 120 0.01 9.20 -7.43
N ILE A 121 -0.81 8.15 -7.47
CA ILE A 121 -0.56 6.98 -8.34
C ILE A 121 -0.55 7.39 -9.82
N LYS A 122 -1.47 8.25 -10.25
CA LYS A 122 -1.46 8.77 -11.64
C LYS A 122 -0.15 9.51 -11.95
N ARG A 123 0.32 10.35 -11.03
CA ARG A 123 1.59 11.08 -11.17
C ARG A 123 2.81 10.16 -11.13
N LEU A 124 2.77 9.11 -10.31
CA LEU A 124 3.82 8.08 -10.28
C LEU A 124 3.96 7.43 -11.66
N LYS A 125 2.83 7.01 -12.26
CA LYS A 125 2.81 6.40 -13.61
C LYS A 125 3.31 7.35 -14.71
N SER A 126 3.16 8.67 -14.53
CA SER A 126 3.73 9.67 -15.44
C SER A 126 5.21 10.00 -15.14
N GLY A 127 5.88 9.23 -14.29
CA GLY A 127 7.30 9.40 -13.98
C GLY A 127 7.62 10.45 -12.90
N ASN A 128 6.64 10.88 -12.10
CA ASN A 128 6.86 11.88 -11.06
C ASN A 128 7.49 11.24 -9.80
N ILE A 129 8.77 11.53 -9.57
CA ILE A 129 9.55 11.01 -8.44
C ILE A 129 8.96 11.44 -7.09
N ASN A 130 8.50 12.69 -6.97
CA ASN A 130 7.89 13.21 -5.74
C ASN A 130 6.59 12.48 -5.40
N ALA A 131 5.88 11.96 -6.40
CA ALA A 131 4.70 11.14 -6.17
C ALA A 131 5.07 9.80 -5.54
N ALA A 132 6.16 9.14 -5.97
CA ALA A 132 6.67 7.92 -5.34
C ALA A 132 6.98 8.17 -3.85
N MET A 133 7.75 9.22 -3.56
CA MET A 133 8.13 9.56 -2.18
C MET A 133 6.92 9.91 -1.31
N ALA A 134 5.96 10.68 -1.83
CA ALA A 134 4.76 11.03 -1.08
C ALA A 134 3.88 9.81 -0.76
N LEU A 135 3.89 8.79 -1.63
CA LEU A 135 3.10 7.57 -1.46
C LEU A 135 3.53 6.74 -0.25
N GLN A 136 4.78 6.84 0.22
CA GLN A 136 5.27 6.10 1.38
C GLN A 136 4.50 6.37 2.69
N ASN A 137 3.84 7.53 2.78
CA ASN A 137 3.05 7.93 3.95
C ASN A 137 1.66 7.29 3.99
N PHE A 138 1.32 6.43 3.01
CA PHE A 138 0.03 5.78 2.90
C PHE A 138 0.17 4.26 3.05
N LYS A 139 -0.29 3.74 4.19
CA LYS A 139 -0.46 2.29 4.41
C LYS A 139 -1.68 1.78 3.63
N SER A 140 -1.53 1.53 2.34
CA SER A 140 -2.60 1.04 1.45
C SER A 140 -2.05 0.03 0.45
N VAL A 141 -2.75 -1.10 0.29
CA VAL A 141 -2.37 -2.16 -0.66
C VAL A 141 -2.24 -1.62 -2.09
N ARG A 142 -3.15 -0.73 -2.51
CA ARG A 142 -3.09 -0.08 -3.84
C ARG A 142 -1.81 0.74 -4.05
N VAL A 143 -1.27 1.31 -2.97
CA VAL A 143 -0.03 2.08 -3.01
C VAL A 143 1.16 1.15 -3.20
N VAL A 144 1.19 0.05 -2.46
CA VAL A 144 2.22 -0.98 -2.59
C VAL A 144 2.25 -1.54 -4.01
N ASP A 145 1.08 -1.85 -4.58
CA ASP A 145 0.97 -2.35 -5.96
C ASP A 145 1.51 -1.35 -6.98
N ALA A 146 1.13 -0.08 -6.87
CA ALA A 146 1.61 0.95 -7.77
C ALA A 146 3.13 1.18 -7.68
N LEU A 147 3.70 1.11 -6.46
CA LEU A 147 5.14 1.23 -6.26
C LEU A 147 5.91 0.00 -6.76
N ILE A 148 5.33 -1.20 -6.65
CA ILE A 148 5.90 -2.43 -7.23
C ILE A 148 5.91 -2.33 -8.77
N GLU A 149 4.81 -1.88 -9.37
CA GLU A 149 4.73 -1.64 -10.83
C GLU A 149 5.81 -0.63 -11.26
N ALA A 150 5.91 0.51 -10.57
CA ALA A 150 6.92 1.53 -10.87
C ALA A 150 8.37 1.07 -10.61
N LEU A 151 8.61 0.14 -9.68
CA LEU A 151 9.92 -0.48 -9.47
C LEU A 151 10.34 -1.35 -10.67
N LYS A 152 9.39 -2.11 -11.23
CA LYS A 152 9.62 -3.03 -12.35
C LYS A 152 9.73 -2.31 -13.68
N GLU A 153 8.77 -1.44 -13.97
CA GLU A 153 8.53 -0.85 -15.30
C GLU A 153 8.90 0.63 -15.38
N GLY A 154 9.14 1.29 -14.25
CA GLY A 154 9.53 2.70 -14.23
C GLY A 154 10.89 2.96 -14.87
N LYS A 155 11.23 4.24 -15.03
CA LYS A 155 12.52 4.67 -15.61
C LYS A 155 13.35 5.45 -14.58
N GLY A 156 14.66 5.22 -14.58
CA GLY A 156 15.64 5.97 -13.81
C GLY A 156 15.28 6.14 -12.33
N SER A 157 15.27 7.39 -11.87
CA SER A 157 15.03 7.80 -10.49
C SER A 157 13.65 7.40 -9.93
N VAL A 158 12.65 7.14 -10.76
CA VAL A 158 11.33 6.68 -10.31
C VAL A 158 11.41 5.28 -9.70
N ARG A 159 12.25 4.41 -10.28
CA ARG A 159 12.48 3.05 -9.75
C ARG A 159 13.15 3.12 -8.38
N VAL A 160 14.17 3.97 -8.28
CA VAL A 160 14.92 4.24 -7.04
C VAL A 160 14.00 4.76 -5.95
N ALA A 161 13.20 5.79 -6.23
CA ALA A 161 12.25 6.34 -5.28
C ALA A 161 11.18 5.31 -4.87
N SER A 162 10.73 4.47 -5.81
CA SER A 162 9.77 3.41 -5.51
C SER A 162 10.37 2.35 -4.57
N ALA A 163 11.61 1.91 -4.81
CA ALA A 163 12.32 1.01 -3.90
C ALA A 163 12.52 1.63 -2.51
N MET A 164 12.88 2.91 -2.43
CA MET A 164 13.01 3.63 -1.16
C MET A 164 11.68 3.70 -0.41
N SER A 165 10.59 4.06 -1.08
CA SER A 165 9.26 4.12 -0.48
C SER A 165 8.77 2.75 -0.02
N LEU A 166 9.02 1.69 -0.78
CA LEU A 166 8.75 0.31 -0.36
C LEU A 166 9.55 -0.09 0.88
N SER A 167 10.80 0.37 1.01
CA SER A 167 11.62 0.15 2.22
C SER A 167 11.04 0.80 3.49
N ILE A 168 10.27 1.87 3.32
CA ILE A 168 9.62 2.62 4.42
C ILE A 168 8.27 2.00 4.75
N ILE A 169 7.50 1.60 3.73
CA ILE A 169 6.21 0.95 3.92
C ILE A 169 6.38 -0.43 4.57
N GLN A 170 7.44 -1.16 4.23
CA GLN A 170 7.78 -2.46 4.80
C GLN A 170 6.72 -3.56 4.59
N ASP A 171 5.92 -3.45 3.52
CA ASP A 171 4.91 -4.45 3.20
C ASP A 171 5.55 -5.71 2.58
N PRO A 172 5.34 -6.91 3.15
CA PRO A 172 5.87 -8.16 2.61
C PRO A 172 5.49 -8.46 1.16
N LYS A 173 4.43 -7.86 0.62
CA LYS A 173 4.04 -8.00 -0.79
C LYS A 173 5.12 -7.52 -1.76
N ALA A 174 6.03 -6.65 -1.32
CA ALA A 174 7.12 -6.14 -2.13
C ALA A 174 8.33 -7.10 -2.23
N ILE A 175 8.41 -8.13 -1.38
CA ILE A 175 9.60 -8.99 -1.24
C ILE A 175 10.04 -9.55 -2.59
N ASP A 176 9.17 -10.28 -3.30
CA ASP A 176 9.56 -10.98 -4.53
C ASP A 176 10.11 -10.00 -5.59
N SER A 177 9.55 -8.81 -5.67
CA SER A 177 9.98 -7.77 -6.61
C SER A 177 11.33 -7.16 -6.20
N LEU A 178 11.55 -6.94 -4.90
CA LEU A 178 12.83 -6.46 -4.38
C LEU A 178 13.92 -7.53 -4.50
N VAL A 179 13.59 -8.81 -4.32
CA VAL A 179 14.52 -9.93 -4.53
C VAL A 179 14.97 -9.99 -5.99
N TYR A 180 14.03 -9.89 -6.93
CA TYR A 180 14.35 -9.84 -8.34
C TYR A 180 15.33 -8.70 -8.66
N VAL A 181 15.06 -7.50 -8.13
CA VAL A 181 15.94 -6.33 -8.31
C VAL A 181 17.33 -6.59 -7.71
N LEU A 182 17.40 -7.08 -6.46
CA LEU A 182 18.68 -7.39 -5.80
C LEU A 182 19.53 -8.37 -6.61
N GLN A 183 18.92 -9.37 -7.22
CA GLN A 183 19.63 -10.42 -7.95
C GLN A 183 19.99 -10.01 -9.38
N ASN A 184 19.08 -9.35 -10.10
CA ASN A 184 19.13 -9.27 -11.55
C ASN A 184 19.25 -7.85 -12.12
N ASP A 185 19.07 -6.81 -11.30
CA ASP A 185 19.11 -5.45 -11.84
C ASP A 185 20.51 -5.05 -12.32
N LYS A 186 20.58 -4.28 -13.40
CA LYS A 186 21.85 -3.73 -13.90
C LYS A 186 22.35 -2.57 -13.04
N ASP A 187 21.44 -1.79 -12.46
CA ASP A 187 21.76 -0.65 -11.63
C ASP A 187 22.19 -1.10 -10.23
N GLN A 188 23.50 -1.02 -9.95
CA GLN A 188 24.06 -1.44 -8.67
C GLN A 188 23.50 -0.64 -7.49
N SER A 189 23.17 0.64 -7.67
CA SER A 189 22.58 1.49 -6.64
C SER A 189 21.18 1.00 -6.27
N LEU A 190 20.39 0.64 -7.27
CA LEU A 190 19.05 0.10 -7.05
C LEU A 190 19.09 -1.26 -6.33
N ARG A 191 20.08 -2.11 -6.64
CA ARG A 191 20.30 -3.39 -5.92
C ARG A 191 20.64 -3.17 -4.45
N VAL A 192 21.48 -2.17 -4.14
CA VAL A 192 21.80 -1.79 -2.75
C VAL A 192 20.52 -1.38 -2.00
N ILE A 193 19.67 -0.57 -2.63
CA ILE A 193 18.40 -0.14 -2.02
C ILE A 193 17.46 -1.34 -1.81
N ALA A 194 17.40 -2.28 -2.76
CA ALA A 194 16.60 -3.48 -2.62
C ALA A 194 17.05 -4.35 -1.44
N ALA A 195 18.36 -4.52 -1.23
CA ALA A 195 18.89 -5.22 -0.05
C ALA A 195 18.50 -4.51 1.26
N LEU A 196 18.60 -3.16 1.31
CA LEU A 196 18.15 -2.38 2.48
C LEU A 196 16.65 -2.56 2.74
N ALA A 197 15.83 -2.51 1.69
CA ALA A 197 14.39 -2.67 1.80
C ALA A 197 14.01 -4.05 2.35
N LEU A 198 14.64 -5.12 1.85
CA LEU A 198 14.44 -6.48 2.36
C LEU A 198 14.83 -6.60 3.83
N GLY A 199 15.93 -5.95 4.24
CA GLY A 199 16.37 -5.86 5.64
C GLY A 199 15.37 -5.16 6.57
N ARG A 200 14.63 -4.16 6.06
CA ARG A 200 13.62 -3.42 6.85
C ARG A 200 12.28 -4.14 6.94
N ILE A 201 11.88 -4.91 5.93
CA ILE A 201 10.59 -5.62 5.91
C ILE A 201 10.45 -6.64 7.05
N LYS A 202 11.56 -7.13 7.65
CA LYS A 202 11.56 -8.04 8.81
C LYS A 202 10.68 -9.28 8.68
N HIS A 203 10.55 -9.80 7.46
CA HIS A 203 9.74 -10.97 7.15
C HIS A 203 10.65 -12.20 6.91
N PRO A 204 10.27 -13.42 7.34
CA PRO A 204 11.08 -14.63 7.17
C PRO A 204 11.55 -14.87 5.72
N LYS A 205 10.67 -14.64 4.73
CA LYS A 205 11.03 -14.71 3.30
C LYS A 205 12.16 -13.74 2.90
N SER A 206 12.25 -12.56 3.53
CA SER A 206 13.36 -11.64 3.28
C SER A 206 14.69 -12.23 3.74
N VAL A 207 14.71 -12.92 4.89
CA VAL A 207 15.92 -13.58 5.41
C VAL A 207 16.39 -14.66 4.45
N GLU A 208 15.48 -15.52 3.99
CA GLU A 208 15.78 -16.59 3.03
C GLU A 208 16.35 -16.02 1.72
N ALA A 209 15.79 -14.90 1.24
CA ALA A 209 16.25 -14.28 0.02
C ALA A 209 17.58 -13.50 0.15
N LEU A 210 17.92 -12.99 1.35
CA LEU A 210 19.18 -12.30 1.61
C LEU A 210 20.37 -13.28 1.69
N ILE A 211 20.16 -14.54 2.06
CA ILE A 211 21.24 -15.54 2.20
C ILE A 211 22.00 -15.77 0.88
N PRO A 212 21.35 -16.05 -0.27
CA PRO A 212 22.04 -16.16 -1.56
C PRO A 212 22.79 -14.90 -1.96
N ALA A 213 22.29 -13.73 -1.56
CA ALA A 213 22.86 -12.42 -1.91
C ALA A 213 24.22 -12.15 -1.23
N LEU A 214 24.61 -12.93 -0.22
CA LEU A 214 25.96 -12.93 0.37
C LEU A 214 27.06 -13.33 -0.63
N LYS A 215 26.71 -13.90 -1.79
CA LYS A 215 27.66 -14.33 -2.83
C LYS A 215 27.72 -13.37 -4.03
N ILE A 216 26.99 -12.26 -4.01
CA ILE A 216 27.01 -11.28 -5.11
C ILE A 216 28.41 -10.70 -5.27
N LYS A 217 28.90 -10.59 -6.52
CA LYS A 217 30.26 -10.12 -6.84
C LYS A 217 30.57 -8.72 -6.29
N ASN A 218 29.60 -7.81 -6.28
CA ASN A 218 29.76 -6.44 -5.80
C ASN A 218 29.82 -6.41 -4.25
N ILE A 219 30.95 -5.93 -3.71
CA ILE A 219 31.20 -5.88 -2.27
C ILE A 219 30.31 -4.89 -1.52
N TYR A 220 29.91 -3.78 -2.15
CA TYR A 220 28.97 -2.83 -1.54
C TYR A 220 27.60 -3.47 -1.33
N ILE A 221 27.13 -4.28 -2.30
CA ILE A 221 25.89 -5.04 -2.16
C ILE A 221 26.03 -6.08 -1.05
N ARG A 222 27.13 -6.85 -1.00
CA ARG A 222 27.36 -7.82 0.09
C ARG A 222 27.38 -7.15 1.46
N THR A 223 28.02 -5.99 1.57
CA THR A 223 28.07 -5.19 2.81
C THR A 223 26.69 -4.75 3.27
N THR A 224 25.83 -4.37 2.32
CA THR A 224 24.44 -4.01 2.61
C THR A 224 23.60 -5.24 2.96
N VAL A 225 23.79 -6.37 2.29
CA VAL A 225 23.12 -7.64 2.62
C VAL A 225 23.48 -8.11 4.03
N VAL A 226 24.76 -8.05 4.39
CA VAL A 226 25.22 -8.35 5.76
C VAL A 226 24.54 -7.42 6.77
N LYS A 227 24.48 -6.11 6.51
CA LYS A 227 23.74 -5.16 7.36
C LYS A 227 22.26 -5.55 7.49
N ALA A 228 21.60 -5.82 6.37
CA ALA A 228 20.20 -6.20 6.30
C ALA A 228 19.92 -7.47 7.11
N ILE A 229 20.79 -8.48 7.02
CA ILE A 229 20.73 -9.70 7.84
C ILE A 229 20.86 -9.36 9.33
N GLY A 230 21.78 -8.48 9.71
CA GLY A 230 21.96 -8.04 11.11
C GLY A 230 20.76 -7.28 11.69
N GLU A 231 19.94 -6.64 10.84
CA GLU A 231 18.69 -5.96 11.26
C GLU A 231 17.53 -6.94 11.51
N GLN A 232 17.60 -8.15 10.94
CA GLN A 232 16.58 -9.20 11.06
C GLN A 232 16.71 -10.02 12.35
N ASP A 233 17.92 -10.04 12.96
CA ASP A 233 18.21 -10.75 14.20
C ASP A 233 17.79 -12.25 14.17
N ASN A 234 18.05 -12.91 13.05
CA ASN A 234 17.62 -14.28 12.79
C ASN A 234 18.78 -15.28 12.89
N SER A 235 18.71 -16.19 13.85
CA SER A 235 19.75 -17.21 14.11
C SER A 235 20.03 -18.15 12.94
N LYS A 236 19.06 -18.36 12.02
CA LYS A 236 19.26 -19.17 10.80
C LYS A 236 20.36 -18.59 9.89
N THR A 237 20.71 -17.31 10.06
CA THR A 237 21.74 -16.64 9.25
C THR A 237 23.16 -16.88 9.75
N VAL A 238 23.35 -17.44 10.96
CA VAL A 238 24.69 -17.67 11.55
C VAL A 238 25.55 -18.56 10.66
N LYS A 239 25.04 -19.71 10.22
CA LYS A 239 25.78 -20.63 9.34
C LYS A 239 26.14 -19.96 7.99
N PRO A 240 25.19 -19.35 7.25
CA PRO A 240 25.51 -18.58 6.05
C PRO A 240 26.54 -17.47 6.25
N LEU A 241 26.45 -16.71 7.34
CA LEU A 241 27.39 -15.63 7.66
C LEU A 241 28.81 -16.16 7.94
N ARG A 242 28.96 -17.31 8.60
CA ARG A 242 30.27 -17.96 8.80
C ARG A 242 30.89 -18.43 7.48
N VAL A 243 30.08 -18.92 6.54
CA VAL A 243 30.55 -19.26 5.20
C VAL A 243 30.99 -18.01 4.44
N ALA A 244 30.18 -16.94 4.50
CA ALA A 244 30.54 -15.66 3.89
C ALA A 244 31.84 -15.09 4.48
N LEU A 245 32.02 -15.15 5.80
CA LEU A 245 33.25 -14.74 6.50
C LEU A 245 34.50 -15.41 5.92
N LYS A 246 34.50 -16.75 5.83
CA LYS A 246 35.62 -17.52 5.27
C LYS A 246 35.91 -17.13 3.82
N ASN A 247 34.86 -16.88 3.02
CA ASN A 247 35.02 -16.45 1.65
C ASN A 247 35.65 -15.04 1.57
N GLU A 248 35.19 -14.09 2.39
CA GLU A 248 35.78 -12.75 2.42
C GLU A 248 37.24 -12.77 2.91
N GLU A 249 37.59 -13.61 3.88
CA GLU A 249 38.98 -13.80 4.32
C GLU A 249 39.88 -14.30 3.18
N LYS A 250 39.39 -15.26 2.38
CA LYS A 250 40.09 -15.74 1.19
C LYS A 250 40.25 -14.64 0.14
N LEU A 251 39.19 -13.88 -0.14
CA LEU A 251 39.22 -12.78 -1.10
C LEU A 251 40.17 -11.67 -0.65
N MET A 252 40.20 -11.34 0.64
CA MET A 252 41.12 -10.37 1.24
C MET A 252 42.59 -10.80 1.08
N LYS A 253 42.90 -12.09 1.27
CA LYS A 253 44.26 -12.65 1.07
C LYS A 253 44.70 -12.57 -0.39
N ASN A 254 43.77 -12.74 -1.32
CA ASN A 254 44.03 -12.74 -2.76
C ASN A 254 43.91 -11.33 -3.40
N ALA A 255 43.58 -10.29 -2.61
CA ALA A 255 43.41 -8.95 -3.12
C ALA A 255 44.77 -8.37 -3.55
N THR A 256 44.81 -7.80 -4.75
CA THR A 256 46.03 -7.28 -5.39
C THR A 256 46.40 -5.86 -4.97
N ASP A 257 45.46 -5.13 -4.37
CA ASP A 257 45.65 -3.75 -3.92
C ASP A 257 45.08 -3.55 -2.50
N ASP A 258 45.66 -2.58 -1.79
CA ASP A 258 45.31 -2.30 -0.39
C ASP A 258 43.89 -1.75 -0.23
N SER A 259 43.33 -1.12 -1.27
CA SER A 259 41.96 -0.61 -1.25
C SER A 259 40.95 -1.75 -1.14
N LYS A 260 41.00 -2.73 -2.04
CA LYS A 260 40.15 -3.93 -2.00
C LYS A 260 40.37 -4.72 -0.72
N LYS A 261 41.62 -4.85 -0.28
CA LYS A 261 41.95 -5.51 1.00
C LYS A 261 41.26 -4.79 2.17
N GLY A 262 41.25 -3.46 2.17
CA GLY A 262 40.53 -2.63 3.13
C GLY A 262 39.01 -2.84 3.10
N GLU A 263 38.40 -2.92 1.91
CA GLU A 263 36.96 -3.18 1.77
C GLU A 263 36.57 -4.57 2.33
N HIS A 264 37.33 -5.62 2.01
CA HIS A 264 37.11 -6.95 2.56
C HIS A 264 37.31 -6.98 4.08
N LYS A 265 38.35 -6.31 4.60
CA LYS A 265 38.61 -6.19 6.04
C LYS A 265 37.43 -5.53 6.77
N ALA A 266 36.86 -4.46 6.19
CA ALA A 266 35.70 -3.79 6.75
C ALA A 266 34.45 -4.69 6.76
N LEU A 267 34.23 -5.46 5.68
CA LEU A 267 33.12 -6.40 5.59
C LEU A 267 33.27 -7.55 6.61
N ILE A 268 34.46 -8.12 6.73
CA ILE A 268 34.79 -9.15 7.74
C ILE A 268 34.49 -8.65 9.15
N ALA A 269 34.94 -7.44 9.50
CA ALA A 269 34.67 -6.84 10.81
C ALA A 269 33.16 -6.71 11.07
N LYS A 270 32.38 -6.35 10.05
CA LYS A 270 30.92 -6.23 10.14
C LYS A 270 30.23 -7.58 10.32
N ILE A 271 30.68 -8.61 9.61
CA ILE A 271 30.18 -9.98 9.77
C ILE A 271 30.44 -10.47 11.20
N ASN A 272 31.66 -10.28 11.72
CA ASN A 272 32.01 -10.67 13.09
C ASN A 272 31.16 -9.95 14.14
N LYS A 273 30.91 -8.64 13.98
CA LYS A 273 30.02 -7.87 14.86
C LYS A 273 28.59 -8.39 14.86
N ILE A 274 28.09 -8.86 13.71
CA ILE A 274 26.73 -9.41 13.62
C ILE A 274 26.68 -10.82 14.22
N LEU A 275 27.69 -11.66 13.94
CA LEU A 275 27.80 -13.00 14.51
C LEU A 275 27.87 -12.97 16.04
N SER A 276 28.59 -12.02 16.64
CA SER A 276 28.63 -11.88 18.10
C SER A 276 27.28 -11.46 18.68
N LYS A 277 26.54 -10.58 17.99
CA LYS A 277 25.21 -10.15 18.42
C LYS A 277 24.16 -11.26 18.33
N ILE A 278 24.15 -12.02 17.23
CA ILE A 278 23.13 -13.07 16.99
C ILE A 278 23.49 -14.36 17.75
N GLY A 279 24.78 -14.68 17.91
CA GLY A 279 25.23 -15.92 18.57
C GLY A 279 25.37 -15.84 20.10
N ALA A 280 25.21 -14.66 20.70
CA ALA A 280 25.12 -14.48 22.15
C ALA A 280 23.68 -14.59 22.70
N LYS A 281 22.70 -14.85 21.83
CA LYS A 281 21.29 -15.10 22.16
C LYS A 281 20.94 -16.56 21.93
#